data_AF-X1QP63-F1
#
_entry.id   AF-X1QP63-F1
#
_cell.length_a   1.000
_cell.length_b   1.000
_cell.length_c   1.000
_cell.angle_alpha   90.00
_cell.angle_beta   90.00
_cell.angle_gamma   90.00
#
_symmetry.space_group_name_H-M   'P 1'
#
loop_
_entity.id
_entity.type
_entity.pdbx_description
1 polymer ?
#
loop_
_entity_poly.entity_id
_entity_poly.type
_entity_poly.pdbx_seq_one_letter_code
_entity_poly.pdbx_strand_id
1 'polypeptide(L)' 'MNAIAPGYIATDLNPELRSDPVTNKFILDRITAGRWGVPDDLKGAVVFLAS' A
#
# COMPACT_ATOMS: atom_id res chain seq x y z
N MET A 1 5.58 1.65 22.69
CA MET A 1 6.19 1.81 21.35
C MET A 1 5.43 0.92 20.39
N ASN A 2 4.86 1.49 19.32
CA ASN A 2 4.03 0.79 18.34
C ASN A 2 4.63 0.94 16.93
N ALA A 3 4.22 0.10 15.99
CA ALA A 3 4.63 0.15 14.58
C ALA A 3 3.49 -0.23 13.63
N ILE A 4 3.56 0.25 12.39
CA ILE A 4 2.66 -0.12 11.28
C ILE A 4 3.54 -0.74 10.19
N ALA A 5 3.09 -1.86 9.62
CA ALA A 5 3.69 -2.48 8.44
C ALA A 5 2.74 -2.30 7.25
N PRO A 6 2.93 -1.27 6.40
CA PRO A 6 2.11 -1.09 5.22
C PRO A 6 2.33 -2.22 4.21
N GLY A 7 1.27 -2.57 3.47
CA GLY A 7 1.38 -3.39 2.28
C GLY A 7 1.93 -2.60 1.09
N TYR A 8 1.49 -2.96 -0.12
CA TYR A 8 1.83 -2.23 -1.34
C TYR A 8 1.08 -0.89 -1.43
N ILE A 9 1.77 0.20 -1.08
CA ILE A 9 1.24 1.57 -1.17
C ILE A 9 1.75 2.24 -2.44
N ALA A 10 0.85 2.83 -3.23
CA ALA A 10 1.20 3.63 -4.39
C ALA A 10 1.82 4.96 -3.93
N THR A 11 3.13 5.07 -4.08
CA THR A 11 3.91 6.27 -3.77
C THR A 11 4.89 6.55 -4.90
N ASP A 12 5.63 7.64 -4.79
CA ASP A 12 6.68 7.99 -5.76
C ASP A 12 7.90 7.04 -5.66
N LEU A 13 7.94 6.14 -4.67
CA LEU A 13 9.00 5.15 -4.50
C LEU A 13 8.84 3.92 -5.39
N ASN A 14 7.64 3.68 -5.94
CA ASN A 14 7.34 2.49 -6.73
C ASN A 14 6.51 2.77 -8.01
N PRO A 15 6.84 3.79 -8.82
CA PRO A 15 6.13 4.03 -10.07
C PRO A 15 6.33 2.89 -11.07
N GLU A 16 7.54 2.32 -11.14
CA GLU A 16 7.90 1.27 -12.10
C GLU A 16 7.09 -0.02 -11.91
N LEU A 17 6.89 -0.43 -10.64
CA LEU A 17 6.10 -1.62 -10.30
C LEU A 17 4.62 -1.49 -10.70
N ARG A 18 4.11 -0.26 -10.76
CA ARG A 18 2.72 0.04 -11.13
C ARG A 18 2.57 0.22 -12.64
N SER A 19 3.60 0.72 -13.32
CA SER A 19 3.58 0.93 -14.77
C SER A 19 3.82 -0.35 -15.56
N ASP A 20 4.55 -1.33 -15.03
CA ASP A 20 4.71 -2.64 -15.68
C ASP A 20 3.43 -3.48 -15.52
N PRO A 21 2.70 -3.79 -16.61
CA PRO A 21 1.44 -4.53 -16.52
C PRO A 21 1.58 -5.93 -15.92
N VAL A 22 2.72 -6.59 -16.13
CA VAL A 22 2.95 -7.96 -15.65
C VAL A 22 3.16 -7.95 -14.14
N THR A 23 4.09 -7.12 -13.66
CA THR A 23 4.37 -6.95 -12.23
C THR A 23 3.15 -6.40 -11.49
N ASN A 24 2.49 -5.39 -12.03
CA ASN A 24 1.30 -4.80 -11.44
C ASN A 24 0.19 -5.84 -11.25
N LYS A 25 -0.08 -6.66 -12.28
CA LYS A 25 -1.05 -7.74 -12.19
C LYS A 25 -0.64 -8.80 -11.16
N PHE A 26 0.61 -9.23 -11.17
CA PHE A 26 1.12 -10.21 -10.21
C PHE A 26 0.94 -9.75 -8.75
N ILE A 27 1.18 -8.46 -8.48
CA ILE A 27 0.98 -7.87 -7.15
C ILE A 27 -0.51 -7.82 -6.81
N LEU A 28 -1.35 -7.30 -7.71
CA LEU A 28 -2.79 -7.16 -7.47
C LEU A 28 -3.48 -8.51 -7.25
N ASP A 29 -3.09 -9.57 -7.96
CA ASP A 29 -3.63 -10.92 -7.78
C ASP A 29 -3.35 -11.48 -6.37
N ARG A 30 -2.36 -10.94 -5.64
CA ARG A 30 -1.99 -11.34 -4.28
C ARG A 30 -2.54 -10.40 -3.21
N ILE A 31 -3.13 -9.27 -3.60
CA ILE A 31 -3.78 -8.34 -2.69
C ILE A 31 -5.27 -8.68 -2.68
N THR A 32 -5.79 -9.18 -1.56
CA THR A 32 -7.22 -9.54 -1.44
C THR A 32 -8.16 -8.36 -1.72
N ALA A 33 -7.73 -7.13 -1.40
CA ALA A 33 -8.50 -5.91 -1.70
C ALA A 33 -8.49 -5.53 -3.20
N GLY A 34 -7.68 -6.18 -4.03
CA GLY A 34 -7.61 -5.95 -5.47
C GLY A 34 -7.13 -4.56 -5.89
N ARG A 35 -6.53 -3.79 -4.98
CA ARG A 35 -6.05 -2.42 -5.24
C ARG A 35 -4.75 -2.13 -4.52
N TRP A 36 -3.98 -1.19 -5.05
CA TRP A 36 -2.91 -0.56 -4.31
C TRP A 36 -3.50 0.24 -3.14
N GLY A 37 -2.79 0.23 -2.02
CA GLY A 37 -3.07 1.18 -0.94
C GLY A 37 -2.65 2.58 -1.36
N VAL A 38 -3.24 3.59 -0.75
CA VAL A 38 -2.83 5.00 -0.83
C VAL A 38 -2.42 5.49 0.56
N PRO A 39 -1.58 6.54 0.68
CA PRO A 39 -1.19 7.07 1.99
C PRO A 39 -2.37 7.39 2.91
N ASP A 40 -3.50 7.79 2.31
CA ASP A 40 -4.74 8.09 3.02
C ASP A 40 -5.34 6.90 3.76
N ASP A 41 -5.11 5.67 3.30
CA ASP A 41 -5.56 4.45 3.98
C ASP A 41 -4.89 4.29 5.36
N LEU A 42 -3.72 4.90 5.59
CA LEU A 42 -2.97 4.79 6.85
C LEU A 42 -3.40 5.81 7.91
N LYS A 43 -4.11 6.88 7.52
CA LYS A 43 -4.42 8.01 8.43
C LYS A 43 -5.11 7.56 9.71
N GLY A 44 -6.14 6.70 9.57
CA GLY A 44 -6.88 6.19 10.72
C GLY A 44 -6.01 5.37 11.67
N ALA A 45 -5.18 4.48 11.14
CA ALA A 45 -4.28 3.65 11.94
C ALA A 45 -3.21 4.48 12.66
N VAL A 46 -2.67 5.51 12.02
CA VAL A 46 -1.70 6.43 12.63
C VAL A 46 -2.33 7.19 13.79
N VAL A 47 -3.53 7.77 13.60
CA VAL A 47 -4.23 8.49 14.68
C VAL A 47 -4.53 7.57 15.85
N PHE A 48 -5.03 6.36 15.58
CA PHE A 48 -5.32 5.37 16.62
C PHE A 48 -4.10 4.96 17.44
N LEU A 49 -2.93 4.79 16.81
CA LEU A 49 -1.72 4.40 17.53
C LEU A 49 -1.04 5.57 18.26
N ALA A 50 -1.39 6.80 17.92
CA ALA A 50 -0.86 8.03 18.53
C ALA A 50 -1.76 8.60 19.64
N SER A 51 -2.98 8.08 19.79
CA SER A 51 -3.94 8.49 20.83
C SER A 51 -3.71 7.79 22.16
#